data_AF-A0A6I4ZFF8-F1
#
_entry.id   AF-A0A6I4ZFF8-F1
#
_cell.length_a   1.000
_cell.length_b   1.000
_cell.length_c   1.000
_cell.angle_alpha   90.00
_cell.angle_beta   90.00
_cell.angle_gamma   90.00
#
_symmetry.space_group_name_H-M   'P 1'
#
loop_
_entity.id
_entity.type
_entity.pdbx_description
1 polymer ?
#
loop_
_entity_poly.entity_id
_entity_poly.type
_entity_poly.pdbx_seq_one_letter_code
_entity_poly.pdbx_strand_id
1 'polypeptide(L)'
;MSPNATNSEKELSERQVLAIPHLVSAKSVSETADLIGVNRKTIYRWMDDPNFREEYDRQRDAIANFARDGMRALMLKALVIQAERLDSNNAKERARAAKEIIDYDAKTAPKHESQKLLNRLHSVIYSTKNRVLDQPTINSELEQYLSRH
;
A
#
# COMPACT_ATOMS: atom_id res chain seq x y z
N MET A 1 61.49 -4.59 -10.69
CA MET A 1 60.85 -5.25 -11.84
C MET A 1 60.68 -6.72 -11.52
N SER A 2 59.45 -7.17 -11.27
CA SER A 2 58.77 -8.16 -12.09
C SER A 2 57.34 -8.37 -11.59
N PRO A 3 56.43 -8.77 -12.49
CA PRO A 3 55.07 -8.26 -12.59
C PRO A 3 54.04 -9.30 -12.17
N ASN A 4 52.82 -8.86 -11.88
CA ASN A 4 51.66 -9.72 -12.11
C ASN A 4 50.40 -8.88 -12.41
N ALA A 5 50.14 -8.68 -13.70
CA ALA A 5 48.78 -8.72 -14.21
C ALA A 5 48.38 -10.22 -14.27
N THR A 6 47.15 -10.68 -14.05
CA THR A 6 45.93 -10.41 -14.85
C THR A 6 44.72 -11.16 -14.25
N ASN A 7 43.49 -10.63 -14.44
CA ASN A 7 42.12 -11.20 -14.24
C ASN A 7 41.59 -11.38 -12.79
N SER A 8 40.33 -11.09 -12.41
CA SER A 8 39.00 -11.05 -13.08
C SER A 8 37.99 -10.26 -12.21
N GLU A 9 36.97 -9.59 -12.79
CA GLU A 9 35.82 -8.92 -12.12
C GLU A 9 36.15 -8.06 -10.87
N LYS A 10 36.22 -6.73 -11.01
CA LYS A 10 36.59 -5.83 -9.90
C LYS A 10 35.59 -5.90 -8.73
N GLU A 11 35.88 -6.73 -7.74
CA GLU A 11 35.17 -6.76 -6.45
C GLU A 11 35.24 -5.38 -5.76
N LEU A 12 34.18 -5.04 -5.03
CA LEU A 12 34.13 -3.81 -4.25
C LEU A 12 35.19 -3.82 -3.15
N SER A 13 35.85 -2.69 -2.95
CA SER A 13 36.73 -2.52 -1.79
C SER A 13 35.93 -2.55 -0.48
N GLU A 14 36.58 -2.91 0.62
CA GLU A 14 35.97 -2.94 1.96
C GLU A 14 35.25 -1.62 2.32
N ARG A 15 35.86 -0.48 1.97
CA ARG A 15 35.26 0.84 2.20
C ARG A 15 34.04 1.11 1.33
N GLN A 16 34.01 0.58 0.11
CA GLN A 16 32.83 0.65 -0.75
C GLN A 16 31.69 -0.19 -0.15
N VAL A 17 31.99 -1.41 0.29
CA VAL A 17 31.01 -2.27 0.97
C VAL A 17 30.43 -1.59 2.21
N LEU A 18 31.26 -0.93 3.03
CA LEU A 18 30.81 -0.19 4.20
C LEU A 18 29.96 1.05 3.87
N ALA A 19 30.19 1.69 2.73
CA ALA A 19 29.46 2.90 2.34
C ALA A 19 28.01 2.63 1.93
N ILE A 20 27.76 1.50 1.27
CA ILE A 20 26.47 1.22 0.62
C ILE A 20 25.29 1.19 1.62
N PRO A 21 25.36 0.48 2.76
CA PRO A 21 24.27 0.46 3.73
C PRO A 21 23.91 1.87 4.23
N HIS A 22 24.90 2.74 4.42
CA HIS A 22 24.68 4.12 4.85
C HIS A 22 23.99 4.95 3.78
N LEU A 23 24.44 4.88 2.53
CA LEU A 23 23.82 5.59 1.41
C LEU A 23 22.38 5.13 1.18
N VAL A 24 22.12 3.82 1.24
CA VAL A 24 20.77 3.29 1.02
C VAL A 24 19.83 3.63 2.18
N SER A 25 20.34 3.79 3.41
CA SER A 25 19.57 4.25 4.57
C SER A 25 19.21 5.74 4.57
N ALA A 26 19.29 6.42 3.42
CA ALA A 26 19.00 7.84 3.22
C ALA A 26 19.95 8.82 3.93
N LYS A 27 21.14 8.37 4.35
CA LYS A 27 22.20 9.31 4.75
C LYS A 27 22.69 10.06 3.52
N SER A 28 23.01 11.34 3.70
CA SER A 28 23.66 12.10 2.64
C SER A 28 25.05 11.53 2.34
N VAL A 29 25.56 11.84 1.14
CA VAL A 29 26.95 11.51 0.76
C VAL A 29 27.95 12.09 1.77
N SER A 30 27.69 13.30 2.28
CA SER A 30 28.54 13.94 3.29
C SER A 30 28.56 13.17 4.61
N GLU A 31 27.39 12.85 5.17
CA GLU A 31 27.31 12.09 6.42
C GLU A 31 27.90 10.69 6.30
N THR A 32 27.71 10.04 5.14
CA THR A 32 28.32 8.73 4.88
C THR A 32 29.84 8.84 4.83
N ALA A 33 30.36 9.87 4.14
CA ALA A 33 31.79 10.11 4.02
C ALA A 33 32.44 10.34 5.40
N ASP A 34 31.82 11.15 6.25
CA ASP A 34 32.28 11.42 7.61
C ASP A 34 32.27 10.14 8.46
N LEU A 35 31.21 9.34 8.36
CA LEU A 35 31.04 8.11 9.16
C LEU A 35 32.08 7.03 8.83
N ILE A 36 32.45 6.89 7.55
CA ILE A 36 33.40 5.87 7.10
C ILE A 36 34.83 6.41 6.93
N GLY A 37 35.07 7.67 7.29
CA GLY A 37 36.40 8.30 7.29
C GLY A 37 36.99 8.52 5.88
N VAL A 38 36.18 8.92 4.91
CA VAL A 38 36.64 9.24 3.54
C VAL A 38 36.21 10.65 3.12
N ASN A 39 36.82 11.18 2.06
CA ASN A 39 36.35 12.42 1.46
C ASN A 39 35.07 12.18 0.65
N ARG A 40 34.08 13.10 0.71
CA ARG A 40 32.87 13.04 -0.14
C ARG A 40 33.16 12.85 -1.64
N LYS A 41 34.26 13.42 -2.16
CA LYS A 41 34.68 13.23 -3.56
C LYS A 41 35.02 11.78 -3.89
N THR A 42 35.51 11.01 -2.91
CA THR A 42 35.76 9.58 -3.06
C THR A 42 34.46 8.81 -3.30
N ILE A 43 33.41 9.14 -2.55
CA ILE A 43 32.09 8.50 -2.73
C ILE A 43 31.50 8.88 -4.09
N TYR A 44 31.57 10.14 -4.50
CA TYR A 44 31.11 10.52 -5.85
C TYR A 44 31.84 9.75 -6.94
N ARG A 45 33.17 9.58 -6.83
CA ARG A 45 33.94 8.77 -7.77
C ARG A 45 33.52 7.29 -7.75
N TRP A 46 33.12 6.74 -6.59
CA TRP A 46 32.57 5.38 -6.54
C TRP A 46 31.21 5.29 -7.22
N MET A 47 30.37 6.34 -7.17
CA MET A 47 29.09 6.34 -7.88
C MET A 47 29.24 6.28 -9.42
N ASP A 48 30.40 6.68 -9.94
CA ASP A 48 30.77 6.56 -11.35
C ASP A 48 31.37 5.17 -11.69
N ASP A 49 31.71 4.36 -10.69
CA ASP A 49 32.18 2.98 -10.88
C ASP A 49 30.97 2.05 -11.12
N PRO A 50 30.89 1.36 -12.27
CA PRO A 50 29.76 0.50 -12.60
C PRO A 50 29.45 -0.56 -11.53
N ASN A 51 30.48 -1.17 -10.94
CA ASN A 51 30.29 -2.26 -9.98
C ASN A 51 29.72 -1.74 -8.65
N PHE A 52 30.18 -0.56 -8.22
CA PHE A 52 29.63 0.08 -7.03
C PHE A 52 28.20 0.55 -7.27
N ARG A 53 27.95 1.13 -8.45
CA ARG A 53 26.63 1.62 -8.83
C ARG A 53 25.60 0.50 -8.88
N GLU A 54 25.97 -0.62 -9.49
CA GLU A 54 25.11 -1.81 -9.58
C GLU A 54 24.75 -2.34 -8.19
N GLU A 55 25.73 -2.52 -7.31
CA GLU A 55 25.47 -3.02 -5.95
C GLU A 55 24.66 -2.03 -5.12
N TYR A 56 24.93 -0.73 -5.24
CA TYR A 56 24.14 0.32 -4.59
C TYR A 56 22.67 0.28 -5.05
N ASP A 57 22.42 0.22 -6.36
CA ASP A 57 21.07 0.14 -6.90
C ASP A 57 20.38 -1.16 -6.48
N ARG A 58 21.08 -2.31 -6.50
CA ARG A 58 20.56 -3.59 -6.04
C ARG A 58 20.07 -3.53 -4.58
N GLN A 59 20.88 -2.98 -3.68
CA GLN A 59 20.50 -2.86 -2.27
C GLN A 59 19.40 -1.83 -2.05
N ARG A 60 19.42 -0.70 -2.78
CA ARG A 60 18.35 0.30 -2.75
C ARG A 60 17.01 -0.30 -3.17
N ASP A 61 17.01 -1.04 -4.26
CA ASP A 61 15.80 -1.66 -4.79
C ASP A 61 15.29 -2.77 -3.87
N ALA A 62 16.18 -3.53 -3.22
CA ALA A 62 15.80 -4.50 -2.19
C ALA A 62 15.07 -3.85 -1.00
N ILE A 63 15.56 -2.71 -0.50
CA ILE A 63 14.90 -1.97 0.59
C ILE A 63 13.56 -1.37 0.13
N ALA A 64 13.51 -0.83 -1.09
CA ALA A 64 12.25 -0.33 -1.66
C ALA A 64 11.21 -1.45 -1.84
N ASN A 65 11.64 -2.64 -2.26
CA ASN A 65 10.78 -3.83 -2.35
C ASN A 65 10.23 -4.23 -0.99
N PHE A 66 11.10 -4.34 0.02
CA PHE A 66 10.70 -4.66 1.38
C PHE A 66 9.68 -3.65 1.95
N ALA A 67 9.92 -2.35 1.76
CA ALA A 67 8.98 -1.31 2.18
C ALA A 67 7.64 -1.42 1.45
N ARG A 68 7.64 -1.71 0.14
CA ARG A 68 6.42 -1.94 -0.65
C ARG A 68 5.63 -3.15 -0.14
N ASP A 69 6.30 -4.23 0.20
CA ASP A 69 5.66 -5.43 0.74
C ASP A 69 5.07 -5.19 2.12
N GLY A 70 5.79 -4.48 3.00
CA GLY A 70 5.26 -4.02 4.28
C GLY A 70 4.00 -3.15 4.12
N MET A 71 4.00 -2.22 3.17
CA MET A 71 2.83 -1.38 2.86
C MET A 71 1.65 -2.21 2.36
N ARG A 72 1.88 -3.20 1.48
CA ARG A 72 0.83 -4.13 1.02
C ARG A 72 0.21 -4.91 2.17
N ALA A 73 1.03 -5.42 3.08
CA ALA A 73 0.55 -6.12 4.26
C ALA A 73 -0.30 -5.22 5.17
N LEU A 74 0.12 -3.97 5.38
CA LEU A 74 -0.66 -2.99 6.14
C LEU A 74 -2.00 -2.65 5.48
N MET A 75 -2.03 -2.51 4.15
CA MET A 75 -3.28 -2.29 3.41
C MET A 75 -4.24 -3.47 3.56
N LEU A 76 -3.76 -4.71 3.46
CA LEU A 76 -4.58 -5.91 3.70
C LEU A 76 -5.12 -5.94 5.13
N LYS A 77 -4.29 -5.60 6.13
CA LYS A 77 -4.74 -5.52 7.53
C LYS A 77 -5.82 -4.45 7.72
N ALA A 78 -5.68 -3.28 7.07
CA ALA A 78 -6.69 -2.24 7.11
C ALA A 78 -8.02 -2.70 6.49
N LEU A 79 -7.98 -3.46 5.38
CA LEU A 79 -9.17 -4.04 4.78
C LEU A 79 -9.87 -5.04 5.72
N VAL A 80 -9.11 -5.90 6.42
CA VAL A 80 -9.68 -6.85 7.40
C VAL A 80 -10.38 -6.09 8.53
N ILE A 81 -9.73 -5.07 9.10
CA ILE A 81 -10.34 -4.24 10.17
C ILE A 81 -11.62 -3.57 9.65
N GLN A 82 -11.63 -3.08 8.42
CA GLN A 82 -12.83 -2.48 7.84
C GLN A 82 -13.95 -3.50 7.63
N ALA A 83 -13.63 -4.73 7.22
CA ALA A 83 -14.60 -5.81 7.12
C ALA A 83 -15.20 -6.16 8.49
N GLU A 84 -14.38 -6.29 9.53
CA GLU A 84 -14.85 -6.53 10.90
C GLU A 84 -15.76 -5.39 11.40
N ARG A 85 -15.46 -4.14 11.04
CA ARG A 85 -16.31 -2.98 11.40
C ARG A 85 -17.68 -3.02 10.72
N LEU A 86 -17.81 -3.65 9.56
CA LEU A 86 -19.11 -3.86 8.91
C LEU A 86 -20.00 -4.82 9.70
N ASP A 87 -19.41 -5.72 10.49
CA ASP A 87 -20.12 -6.68 11.35
C ASP A 87 -20.33 -6.15 12.78
N SER A 88 -19.93 -4.91 13.07
CA SER A 88 -20.10 -4.29 14.39
C SER A 88 -21.56 -4.25 14.82
N ASN A 89 -21.87 -4.51 16.10
CA ASN A 89 -23.23 -4.32 16.63
C ASN A 89 -23.70 -2.85 16.65
N ASN A 90 -22.78 -1.90 16.50
CA ASN A 90 -23.09 -0.47 16.46
C ASN A 90 -23.42 -0.01 15.04
N ALA A 91 -24.68 0.35 14.80
CA ALA A 91 -25.17 0.80 13.49
C ALA A 91 -24.40 2.01 12.92
N LYS A 92 -23.92 2.92 13.77
CA LYS A 92 -23.14 4.09 13.36
C LYS A 92 -21.75 3.71 12.88
N GLU A 93 -21.10 2.73 13.52
CA GLU A 93 -19.81 2.22 13.08
C GLU A 93 -19.92 1.43 11.77
N ARG A 94 -20.95 0.58 11.63
CA ARG A 94 -21.23 -0.12 10.36
C ARG A 94 -21.42 0.85 9.20
N ALA A 95 -22.28 1.86 9.39
CA ALA A 95 -22.56 2.85 8.36
C ALA A 95 -21.32 3.67 7.98
N ARG A 96 -20.46 3.99 8.96
CA ARG A 96 -19.20 4.69 8.71
C ARG A 96 -18.22 3.82 7.90
N ALA A 97 -18.02 2.56 8.30
CA ALA A 97 -17.15 1.63 7.59
C ALA A 97 -17.61 1.42 6.14
N ALA A 98 -18.92 1.22 5.93
CA ALA A 98 -19.50 1.09 4.60
C ALA A 98 -19.24 2.34 3.73
N LYS A 99 -19.43 3.54 4.29
CA LYS A 99 -19.15 4.80 3.59
C LYS A 99 -17.66 4.93 3.22
N GLU A 100 -16.75 4.62 4.14
CA GLU A 100 -15.30 4.70 3.90
C GLU A 100 -14.86 3.76 2.77
N ILE A 101 -15.42 2.56 2.68
CA ILE A 101 -15.15 1.60 1.59
C ILE A 101 -15.68 2.12 0.25
N ILE A 102 -16.92 2.64 0.22
CA ILE A 102 -17.52 3.21 -1.01
C ILE A 102 -16.72 4.43 -1.49
N ASP A 103 -16.33 5.32 -0.58
CA ASP A 103 -15.54 6.51 -0.90
C ASP A 103 -14.14 6.14 -1.45
N TYR A 104 -13.53 5.07 -0.91
CA TYR A 104 -12.27 4.56 -1.42
C TYR A 104 -12.42 4.04 -2.86
N ASP A 105 -13.40 3.18 -3.10
CA ASP A 105 -13.69 2.62 -4.43
C ASP A 105 -13.97 3.72 -5.47
N ALA A 106 -14.80 4.71 -5.13
CA ALA A 106 -15.11 5.84 -6.00
C ALA A 106 -13.89 6.70 -6.38
N LYS A 107 -12.84 6.70 -5.54
CA LYS A 107 -11.59 7.44 -5.78
C LYS A 107 -10.55 6.62 -6.54
N THR A 108 -10.57 5.30 -6.42
CA THR A 108 -9.48 4.44 -6.93
C THR A 108 -9.86 3.57 -8.12
N ALA A 109 -11.14 3.35 -8.38
CA ALA A 109 -11.54 2.51 -9.50
C ALA A 109 -11.49 3.27 -10.84
N PRO A 110 -11.21 2.56 -11.96
CA PRO A 110 -11.58 3.05 -13.27
C PRO A 110 -13.10 3.32 -13.27
N LYS A 111 -13.50 4.52 -13.68
CA LYS A 111 -14.87 5.11 -13.61
C LYS A 111 -16.04 4.16 -13.98
N HIS A 112 -15.77 3.08 -14.70
CA HIS A 112 -16.76 2.13 -15.19
C HIS A 112 -17.04 0.90 -14.30
N GLU A 113 -16.12 0.50 -13.41
CA GLU A 113 -16.32 -0.72 -12.58
C GLU A 113 -17.10 -0.43 -11.28
N SER A 114 -16.80 0.66 -10.57
CA SER A 114 -17.58 1.11 -9.41
C SER A 114 -19.04 1.40 -9.72
N GLN A 115 -19.31 1.96 -10.90
CA GLN A 115 -20.66 2.30 -11.32
C GLN A 115 -21.53 1.04 -11.51
N LYS A 116 -20.95 -0.06 -12.00
CA LYS A 116 -21.65 -1.35 -12.13
C LYS A 116 -21.98 -1.96 -10.77
N LEU A 117 -21.05 -1.86 -9.82
CA LEU A 117 -21.25 -2.36 -8.46
C LEU A 117 -22.33 -1.56 -7.72
N LEU A 118 -22.28 -0.22 -7.80
CA LEU A 118 -23.30 0.67 -7.22
C LEU A 118 -24.70 0.39 -7.81
N ASN A 119 -24.79 0.18 -9.12
CA ASN A 119 -26.07 -0.16 -9.76
C ASN A 119 -26.62 -1.52 -9.28
N ARG A 120 -25.76 -2.52 -9.04
CA ARG A 120 -26.18 -3.82 -8.46
C ARG A 120 -26.61 -3.69 -7.00
N LEU A 121 -25.94 -2.86 -6.21
CA LEU A 121 -26.34 -2.63 -4.81
C LEU A 121 -27.70 -1.90 -4.74
N HIS A 122 -27.91 -0.88 -5.58
CA HIS A 122 -29.21 -0.21 -5.68
C HIS A 122 -30.32 -1.18 -6.09
N SER A 123 -30.10 -2.08 -7.05
CA SER A 123 -31.14 -3.05 -7.44
C SER A 123 -31.45 -4.07 -6.34
N VAL A 124 -30.45 -4.52 -5.58
CA VAL A 124 -30.64 -5.42 -4.42
C VAL A 124 -31.37 -4.72 -3.28
N ILE A 125 -31.04 -3.46 -2.97
CA ILE A 125 -31.73 -2.69 -1.93
C ILE A 125 -33.18 -2.41 -2.34
N TYR A 126 -33.44 -1.99 -3.58
CA TYR A 126 -34.80 -1.76 -4.07
C TYR A 126 -35.64 -3.03 -4.10
N SER A 127 -35.08 -4.16 -4.56
CA SER A 127 -35.81 -5.44 -4.58
C SER A 127 -36.05 -6.00 -3.18
N THR A 128 -35.09 -5.83 -2.24
CA THR A 128 -35.27 -6.25 -0.84
C THR A 128 -36.31 -5.37 -0.14
N LYS A 129 -36.29 -4.06 -0.37
CA LYS A 129 -37.31 -3.13 0.15
C LYS A 129 -38.71 -3.48 -0.34
N ASN A 130 -38.87 -3.76 -1.64
CA ASN A 130 -40.15 -4.16 -2.21
C ASN A 130 -40.62 -5.54 -1.70
N ARG A 131 -39.70 -6.49 -1.49
CA ARG A 131 -40.01 -7.81 -0.94
C ARG A 131 -40.45 -7.79 0.54
N VAL A 132 -39.99 -6.80 1.31
CA VAL A 132 -40.46 -6.55 2.69
C VAL A 132 -41.84 -5.89 2.69
N LEU A 133 -42.13 -5.04 1.70
CA LEU A 133 -43.44 -4.38 1.53
C LEU A 133 -44.50 -5.29 0.87
N ASP A 134 -44.11 -6.34 0.16
CA ASP A 134 -45.01 -7.35 -0.42
C ASP A 134 -45.38 -8.49 0.56
N GLN A 135 -45.01 -8.38 1.84
CA GLN A 135 -45.48 -9.32 2.85
C GLN A 135 -46.93 -9.00 3.24
N PRO A 136 -47.90 -9.90 3.01
CA PRO A 136 -49.32 -9.62 3.24
C PRO A 136 -49.63 -9.25 4.69
N THR A 137 -48.84 -9.76 5.64
CA THR A 137 -48.94 -9.44 7.07
C THR A 137 -48.67 -7.96 7.36
N ILE A 138 -47.62 -7.39 6.78
CA ILE A 138 -47.22 -5.98 7.03
C ILE A 138 -48.18 -4.99 6.36
N ASN A 139 -48.69 -5.30 5.16
CA ASN A 139 -49.70 -4.46 4.51
C ASN A 139 -51.01 -4.43 5.31
N SER A 140 -51.42 -5.56 5.92
CA SER A 140 -52.62 -5.58 6.76
C SER A 140 -52.47 -4.81 8.08
N GLU A 141 -51.27 -4.80 8.67
CA GLU A 141 -50.96 -4.05 9.89
C GLU A 141 -50.88 -2.55 9.63
N LEU A 142 -50.31 -2.13 8.50
CA LEU A 142 -50.26 -0.73 8.08
C LEU A 142 -51.65 -0.17 7.74
N GLU A 143 -52.48 -0.92 7.03
CA GLU A 143 -53.87 -0.55 6.73
C GLU A 143 -54.72 -0.43 8.02
N GLN A 144 -54.51 -1.34 8.99
CA GLN A 144 -55.16 -1.23 10.30
C GLN A 144 -54.71 -0.04 11.13
N TYR A 145 -53.42 0.33 11.05
CA TYR A 145 -52.88 1.50 11.75
C TYR A 145 -53.40 2.81 11.15
N LEU A 146 -53.44 2.91 9.82
CA LEU A 146 -53.92 4.09 9.11
C LEU A 146 -55.46 4.25 9.16
N SER A 147 -56.21 3.18 9.41
CA SER A 147 -57.67 3.25 9.59
C SER A 147 -58.11 3.62 11.01
N ARG A 148 -57.18 3.69 11.97
CA ARG A 148 -57.45 4.00 13.39
C ARG A 148 -57.13 5.45 13.78
N HIS A 149 -56.63 6.26 12.86
CA HIS A 149 -56.29 7.68 13.03
C HIS A 149 -56.86 8.49 11.86
#